data_AF-A0A523XI19-F1
#
_entry.id   AF-A0A523XI19-F1
#
_cell.length_a   1.000
_cell.length_b   1.000
_cell.length_c   1.000
_cell.angle_alpha   90.00
_cell.angle_beta   90.00
_cell.angle_gamma   90.00
#
_symmetry.space_group_name_H-M   'P 1'
#
loop_
_entity.id
_entity.type
_entity.pdbx_description
1 polymer ?
#
loop_
_entity_poly.entity_id
_entity_poly.type
_entity_poly.pdbx_seq_one_letter_code
_entity_poly.pdbx_strand_id
1 'polypeptide(L)'
;MIRLNCTDFNFLNNIALKLENGENLERSFFLSENVPKEILTRLQLGENLLDIISFIDFSYPALRNLFSSVDYADETEILERVKTTSKLIRMREEVLKEKESSLKIHRRRLKIIRYVTMFTIAMIAGFSPIFSNLYSFISTGEFTSSFSIWSILSVSFLIINLLNNYYLLKMGNEERIKLRLVPVILLHLAIVVGVRFFILNLIPI
;
A
#
# COMPACT_ATOMS: atom_id res chain seq x y z
N MET A 1 -18.36 -21.79 -7.58
CA MET A 1 -18.93 -20.70 -6.78
C MET A 1 -19.29 -19.57 -7.74
N ILE A 2 -20.41 -18.89 -7.50
CA ILE A 2 -21.06 -17.92 -8.39
C ILE A 2 -20.97 -16.54 -7.73
N ARG A 3 -20.53 -15.52 -8.45
CA ARG A 3 -20.44 -14.14 -7.93
C ARG A 3 -21.73 -13.38 -8.15
N LEU A 4 -22.06 -12.50 -7.20
CA LEU A 4 -23.17 -11.56 -7.32
C LEU A 4 -22.90 -10.52 -8.42
N ASN A 5 -23.96 -9.99 -9.04
CA ASN A 5 -23.85 -8.92 -10.03
C ASN A 5 -23.64 -7.54 -9.41
N CYS A 6 -23.55 -7.46 -8.08
CA CYS A 6 -23.37 -6.22 -7.32
C CYS A 6 -22.42 -6.45 -6.15
N THR A 7 -22.09 -5.37 -5.43
CA THR A 7 -21.33 -5.47 -4.18
C THR A 7 -22.18 -6.13 -3.09
N ASP A 8 -21.51 -6.84 -2.17
CA ASP A 8 -22.15 -7.44 -0.99
C ASP A 8 -22.99 -6.43 -0.19
N PHE A 9 -22.55 -5.16 -0.11
CA PHE A 9 -23.31 -4.07 0.49
C PHE A 9 -24.65 -3.82 -0.22
N ASN A 10 -24.62 -3.62 -1.54
CA ASN A 10 -25.83 -3.36 -2.33
C ASN A 10 -26.79 -4.54 -2.27
N PHE A 11 -26.25 -5.75 -2.28
CA PHE A 11 -27.02 -6.97 -2.11
C PHE A 11 -27.79 -6.97 -0.78
N LEU A 12 -27.10 -6.81 0.36
CA LEU A 12 -27.74 -6.79 1.67
C LEU A 12 -28.72 -5.64 1.85
N ASN A 13 -28.41 -4.46 1.30
CA ASN A 13 -29.30 -3.32 1.36
C ASN A 13 -30.61 -3.59 0.60
N ASN A 14 -30.53 -4.22 -0.57
CA ASN A 14 -31.72 -4.61 -1.33
C ASN A 14 -32.54 -5.67 -0.60
N ILE A 15 -31.88 -6.68 -0.01
CA ILE A 15 -32.57 -7.68 0.82
C ILE A 15 -33.27 -7.00 2.01
N ALA A 16 -32.59 -6.11 2.73
CA ALA A 16 -33.18 -5.37 3.85
C ALA A 16 -34.43 -4.57 3.44
N LEU A 17 -34.37 -3.87 2.30
CA LEU A 17 -35.53 -3.12 1.78
C LEU A 17 -36.72 -4.03 1.44
N LYS A 18 -36.47 -5.23 0.91
CA LYS A 18 -37.55 -6.19 0.61
C LYS A 18 -38.16 -6.77 1.89
N LEU A 19 -37.32 -7.12 2.87
CA LEU A 19 -37.76 -7.54 4.20
C LEU A 19 -38.59 -6.45 4.91
N GLU A 20 -38.20 -5.18 4.81
CA GLU A 20 -38.99 -4.04 5.33
C GLU A 20 -40.39 -3.93 4.70
N ASN A 21 -40.51 -4.32 3.43
CA ASN A 21 -41.79 -4.33 2.73
C ASN A 21 -42.66 -5.55 3.09
N GLY A 22 -42.23 -6.37 4.05
CA GLY A 22 -42.96 -7.56 4.50
C GLY A 22 -42.75 -8.78 3.62
N GLU A 23 -41.74 -8.78 2.73
CA GLU A 23 -41.35 -9.97 1.99
C GLU A 23 -40.52 -10.89 2.92
N ASN A 24 -40.71 -12.20 2.81
CA ASN A 24 -39.85 -13.15 3.51
C ASN A 24 -38.43 -13.20 2.88
N LEU A 25 -37.48 -13.88 3.53
CA LEU A 25 -36.10 -13.90 3.06
C LEU A 25 -35.93 -14.54 1.68
N GLU A 26 -36.55 -15.69 1.43
CA GLU A 26 -36.49 -16.39 0.14
C GLU A 26 -37.02 -15.53 -1.00
N ARG A 27 -38.16 -14.87 -0.77
CA ARG A 27 -38.78 -13.96 -1.73
C ARG A 27 -37.95 -12.70 -1.92
N SER A 28 -37.29 -12.21 -0.87
CA SER A 28 -36.35 -11.10 -0.96
C SER A 28 -35.14 -11.44 -1.85
N PHE A 29 -34.61 -12.67 -1.73
CA PHE A 29 -33.56 -13.18 -2.62
C PHE A 29 -34.05 -13.31 -4.06
N PHE A 30 -35.25 -13.87 -4.25
CA PHE A 30 -35.84 -14.06 -5.58
C PHE A 30 -36.13 -12.74 -6.31
N LEU A 31 -36.61 -11.72 -5.59
CA LEU A 31 -36.97 -10.41 -6.13
C LEU A 31 -35.77 -9.45 -6.27
N SER A 32 -34.55 -9.89 -5.94
CA SER A 32 -33.35 -9.08 -6.06
C SER A 32 -32.74 -9.21 -7.45
N GLU A 33 -32.83 -8.13 -8.24
CA GLU A 33 -32.34 -8.06 -9.63
C GLU A 33 -30.81 -8.30 -9.76
N ASN A 34 -30.09 -8.19 -8.65
CA ASN A 34 -28.64 -8.37 -8.60
C ASN A 34 -28.19 -9.81 -8.35
N VAL A 35 -29.15 -10.75 -8.25
CA VAL A 35 -28.88 -12.17 -8.09
C VAL A 35 -28.71 -12.82 -9.47
N PRO A 36 -27.59 -13.51 -9.72
CA PRO A 36 -27.35 -14.27 -10.95
C PRO A 36 -28.48 -15.24 -11.30
N LYS A 37 -28.74 -15.43 -12.60
CA LYS A 37 -29.82 -16.30 -13.10
C LYS A 37 -29.68 -17.73 -12.58
N GLU A 38 -28.46 -18.23 -12.45
CA GLU A 38 -28.17 -19.58 -11.94
C GLU A 38 -28.67 -19.78 -10.51
N ILE A 39 -28.57 -18.75 -9.66
CA ILE A 39 -29.04 -18.76 -8.28
C ILE A 39 -30.56 -18.66 -8.24
N LEU A 40 -31.15 -17.79 -9.08
CA LEU A 40 -32.60 -17.67 -9.22
C LEU A 40 -33.25 -18.97 -9.70
N THR A 41 -32.63 -19.66 -10.67
CA THR A 41 -33.13 -20.95 -11.16
C THR A 41 -33.13 -22.00 -10.05
N ARG A 42 -32.09 -22.05 -9.20
CA ARG A 42 -32.06 -22.97 -8.05
C ARG A 42 -33.17 -22.67 -7.03
N LEU A 43 -33.42 -21.39 -6.75
CA LEU A 43 -34.55 -20.97 -5.90
C LEU A 43 -35.90 -21.41 -6.51
N GLN A 44 -36.08 -21.27 -7.82
CA GLN A 44 -37.30 -21.69 -8.52
C GLN A 44 -37.52 -23.21 -8.50
N LEU A 45 -36.43 -23.99 -8.48
CA LEU A 45 -36.46 -25.44 -8.38
C LEU A 45 -36.74 -25.93 -6.95
N GLY A 46 -36.85 -25.02 -5.97
CA GLY A 46 -37.13 -25.34 -4.57
C GLY A 46 -35.91 -25.88 -3.82
N GLU A 47 -34.69 -25.62 -4.30
CA GLU A 47 -33.49 -25.90 -3.50
C GLU A 47 -33.50 -25.08 -2.20
N ASN A 48 -32.96 -25.63 -1.12
CA ASN A 48 -32.91 -24.96 0.17
C ASN A 48 -32.06 -23.67 0.08
N LEU A 49 -32.56 -22.57 0.65
CA LEU A 49 -31.88 -21.27 0.62
C LEU A 49 -30.43 -21.34 1.14
N LEU A 50 -30.16 -22.12 2.19
CA LEU A 50 -28.81 -22.29 2.74
C LEU A 50 -27.86 -22.95 1.75
N ASP A 51 -28.32 -23.99 1.05
CA ASP A 51 -27.55 -24.68 0.03
C ASP A 51 -27.24 -23.75 -1.14
N ILE A 52 -28.20 -22.91 -1.52
CA ILE A 52 -28.06 -21.90 -2.58
C ILE A 52 -27.03 -20.84 -2.19
N ILE A 53 -27.15 -20.28 -0.98
CA ILE A 53 -26.20 -19.29 -0.43
C ILE A 53 -24.79 -19.86 -0.36
N SER A 54 -24.70 -21.17 -0.15
CA SER A 54 -23.46 -21.93 -0.17
C SER A 54 -22.71 -21.86 -1.51
N PHE A 55 -23.41 -21.68 -2.63
CA PHE A 55 -22.82 -21.51 -3.95
C PHE A 55 -22.36 -20.08 -4.25
N ILE A 56 -22.76 -19.09 -3.43
CA ILE A 56 -22.43 -17.68 -3.63
C ILE A 56 -21.02 -17.37 -3.12
N ASP A 57 -20.21 -16.76 -3.98
CA ASP A 57 -18.87 -16.25 -3.66
C ASP A 57 -18.99 -14.84 -3.07
N PHE A 58 -19.23 -14.74 -1.77
CA PHE A 58 -19.25 -13.46 -1.05
C PHE A 58 -17.84 -12.92 -0.83
N SER A 59 -17.66 -11.62 -1.00
CA SER A 59 -16.41 -10.93 -0.63
C SER A 59 -16.18 -10.96 0.88
N TYR A 60 -17.26 -11.02 1.67
CA TYR A 60 -17.23 -11.17 3.12
C TYR A 60 -17.75 -12.55 3.54
N PRO A 61 -16.87 -13.49 3.96
CA PRO A 61 -17.27 -14.85 4.34
C PRO A 61 -18.31 -14.91 5.47
N ALA A 62 -18.34 -13.89 6.34
CA ALA A 62 -19.31 -13.77 7.43
C ALA A 62 -20.77 -13.70 6.94
N LEU A 63 -21.02 -13.34 5.68
CA LEU A 63 -22.36 -13.31 5.10
C LEU A 63 -22.99 -14.69 4.99
N ARG A 64 -22.18 -15.72 4.72
CA ARG A 64 -22.67 -17.10 4.73
C ARG A 64 -23.20 -17.48 6.12
N ASN A 65 -22.48 -17.08 7.17
CA ASN A 65 -22.86 -17.34 8.56
C ASN A 65 -24.08 -16.52 9.00
N LEU A 66 -24.19 -15.28 8.50
CA LEU A 66 -25.37 -14.46 8.72
C LEU A 66 -26.62 -15.21 8.29
N PHE A 67 -26.64 -15.68 7.04
CA PHE A 67 -27.81 -16.37 6.48
C PHE A 67 -28.02 -17.78 7.02
N SER A 68 -26.97 -18.51 7.41
CA SER A 68 -27.12 -19.83 8.06
C SER A 68 -27.78 -19.79 9.43
N SER A 69 -27.84 -18.61 10.06
CA SER A 69 -28.43 -18.41 11.38
C SER A 69 -29.86 -17.84 11.33
N VAL A 70 -30.44 -17.73 10.13
CA VAL A 70 -31.75 -17.11 9.88
C VAL A 70 -32.90 -18.07 10.16
N ASP A 71 -32.74 -19.37 9.90
CA ASP A 71 -33.81 -20.38 10.07
C ASP A 71 -34.36 -20.48 11.50
N TYR A 72 -33.64 -19.91 12.49
CA TYR A 72 -34.02 -19.91 13.91
C TYR A 72 -34.36 -18.52 14.46
N ALA A 73 -34.42 -17.49 13.61
CA ALA A 73 -34.60 -16.10 14.00
C ALA A 73 -35.93 -15.54 13.49
N ASP A 74 -36.54 -14.63 14.25
CA ASP A 74 -37.75 -13.93 13.83
C ASP A 74 -37.45 -12.99 12.65
N GLU A 75 -38.44 -12.71 11.79
CA GLU A 75 -38.27 -11.83 10.61
C GLU A 75 -37.74 -10.43 10.96
N THR A 76 -38.16 -9.89 12.11
CA THR A 76 -37.67 -8.61 12.63
C THR A 76 -36.19 -8.67 13.02
N GLU A 77 -35.76 -9.78 13.62
CA GLU A 77 -34.36 -10.01 13.98
C GLU A 77 -33.49 -10.22 12.72
N ILE A 78 -34.00 -10.98 11.73
CA ILE A 78 -33.33 -11.17 10.44
C ILE A 78 -33.10 -9.82 9.77
N LEU A 79 -34.13 -8.96 9.73
CA LEU A 79 -34.02 -7.62 9.17
C LEU A 79 -32.94 -6.79 9.88
N GLU A 80 -32.95 -6.80 11.22
CA GLU A 80 -31.98 -6.05 12.02
C GLU A 80 -30.54 -6.54 11.78
N ARG A 81 -30.34 -7.87 11.73
CA ARG A 81 -29.04 -8.49 11.46
C ARG A 81 -28.53 -8.13 10.06
N VAL A 82 -29.40 -8.16 9.04
CA VAL A 82 -29.05 -7.78 7.65
C VAL A 82 -28.67 -6.30 7.57
N LYS A 83 -29.47 -5.41 8.17
CA LYS A 83 -29.18 -3.96 8.22
C LYS A 83 -27.87 -3.65 8.93
N THR A 84 -27.67 -4.26 10.10
CA THR A 84 -26.45 -4.07 10.89
C THR A 84 -25.23 -4.53 10.12
N THR A 85 -25.31 -5.69 9.48
CA THR A 85 -24.20 -6.22 8.66
C THR A 85 -23.92 -5.34 7.45
N SER A 86 -24.95 -4.86 6.76
CA SER A 86 -24.82 -3.91 5.65
C SER A 86 -24.11 -2.62 6.09
N LYS A 87 -24.52 -2.05 7.24
CA LYS A 87 -23.87 -0.87 7.82
C LYS A 87 -22.39 -1.12 8.16
N LEU A 88 -22.08 -2.27 8.76
CA LEU A 88 -20.71 -2.64 9.11
C LEU A 88 -19.82 -2.81 7.86
N ILE A 89 -20.34 -3.41 6.78
CA ILE A 89 -19.63 -3.52 5.50
C ILE A 89 -19.34 -2.12 4.95
N ARG A 90 -20.34 -1.24 4.91
CA ARG A 90 -20.15 0.14 4.44
C ARG A 90 -19.10 0.89 5.24
N MET A 91 -19.18 0.85 6.58
CA MET A 91 -18.18 1.48 7.45
C MET A 91 -16.77 0.93 7.19
N ARG A 92 -16.66 -0.38 6.97
CA ARG A 92 -15.37 -1.01 6.64
C ARG A 92 -14.84 -0.54 5.28
N GLU A 93 -15.68 -0.44 4.27
CA GLU A 93 -15.30 0.05 2.94
C GLU A 93 -14.87 1.53 2.99
N GLU A 94 -15.58 2.37 3.75
CA GLU A 94 -15.21 3.76 3.99
C GLU A 94 -13.84 3.87 4.69
N VAL A 95 -13.62 3.10 5.77
CA VAL A 95 -12.33 3.05 6.47
C VAL A 95 -11.20 2.54 5.58
N LEU A 96 -11.45 1.55 4.72
CA LEU A 96 -10.46 1.05 3.77
C LEU A 96 -10.09 2.11 2.75
N LYS A 97 -11.07 2.84 2.22
CA LYS A 97 -10.86 3.95 1.28
C LYS A 97 -10.07 5.10 1.92
N GLU A 98 -10.38 5.44 3.17
CA GLU A 98 -9.62 6.42 3.96
C GLU A 98 -8.17 5.97 4.16
N LYS A 99 -7.95 4.73 4.58
CA LYS A 99 -6.61 4.15 4.74
C LYS A 99 -5.83 4.15 3.43
N GLU A 100 -6.45 3.80 2.31
CA GLU A 100 -5.81 3.82 1.00
C GLU A 100 -5.42 5.24 0.58
N SER A 101 -6.29 6.23 0.84
CA SER A 101 -5.98 7.63 0.59
C SER A 101 -4.81 8.13 1.46
N SER A 102 -4.76 7.73 2.73
CA SER A 102 -3.68 8.06 3.65
C SER A 102 -2.36 7.42 3.21
N LEU A 103 -2.39 6.16 2.77
CA LEU A 103 -1.23 5.47 2.19
C LEU A 103 -0.72 6.17 0.93
N LYS A 104 -1.61 6.67 0.06
CA LYS A 104 -1.21 7.45 -1.13
C LYS A 104 -0.49 8.75 -0.73
N ILE A 105 -0.97 9.44 0.29
CA ILE A 105 -0.32 10.65 0.84
C ILE A 105 1.05 10.29 1.44
N HIS A 106 1.15 9.23 2.23
CA HIS A 106 2.40 8.77 2.84
C HIS A 106 3.43 8.37 1.78
N ARG A 107 3.03 7.64 0.73
CA ARG A 107 3.90 7.31 -0.41
C ARG A 107 4.42 8.56 -1.13
N ARG A 108 3.58 9.59 -1.30
CA ARG A 108 4.01 10.87 -1.90
C ARG A 108 5.04 11.58 -1.01
N ARG A 109 4.81 11.64 0.30
CA ARG A 109 5.75 12.22 1.28
C ARG A 109 7.09 11.48 1.29
N LEU A 110 7.07 10.15 1.27
CA LEU A 110 8.29 9.33 1.20
C LEU A 110 9.11 9.60 -0.07
N LYS A 111 8.46 9.78 -1.23
CA LYS A 111 9.17 10.18 -2.46
C LYS A 111 9.86 11.54 -2.29
N ILE A 112 9.17 12.53 -1.72
CA ILE A 112 9.72 13.87 -1.48
C ILE A 112 10.94 13.78 -0.56
N ILE A 113 10.81 13.10 0.59
CA ILE A 113 11.93 12.88 1.52
C ILE A 113 13.10 12.23 0.79
N ARG A 114 12.86 11.18 -0.02
CA ARG A 114 13.92 10.52 -0.80
C ARG A 114 14.68 11.47 -1.71
N TYR A 115 13.98 12.35 -2.44
CA TYR A 115 14.63 13.32 -3.33
C TYR A 115 15.42 14.37 -2.56
N VAL A 116 14.85 14.90 -1.47
CA VAL A 116 15.54 15.88 -0.61
C VAL A 116 16.80 15.26 -0.02
N THR A 117 16.70 14.07 0.58
CA THR A 117 17.83 13.35 1.14
C THR A 117 18.90 13.08 0.08
N MET A 118 18.52 12.64 -1.13
CA MET A 118 19.46 12.42 -2.24
C MET A 118 20.15 13.73 -2.69
N PHE A 119 19.44 14.85 -2.72
CA PHE A 119 19.98 16.17 -3.07
C PHE A 119 20.95 16.69 -2.00
N THR A 120 20.56 16.65 -0.72
CA THR A 120 21.43 17.03 0.40
C THR A 120 22.71 16.21 0.40
N ILE A 121 22.62 14.92 0.05
CA ILE A 121 23.76 14.03 -0.06
C ILE A 121 24.67 14.40 -1.22
N ALA A 122 24.12 14.69 -2.40
CA ALA A 122 24.90 15.14 -3.55
C ALA A 122 25.66 16.44 -3.22
N MET A 123 25.02 17.38 -2.51
CA MET A 123 25.69 18.59 -2.04
C MET A 123 26.82 18.27 -1.06
N ILE A 124 26.56 17.53 0.02
CA ILE A 124 27.60 17.20 1.01
C ILE A 124 28.77 16.43 0.39
N ALA A 125 28.50 15.47 -0.51
CA ALA A 125 29.56 14.75 -1.23
C ALA A 125 30.39 15.66 -2.14
N GLY A 126 29.77 16.67 -2.77
CA GLY A 126 30.47 17.70 -3.53
C GLY A 126 31.31 18.66 -2.67
N PHE A 127 30.88 18.94 -1.43
CA PHE A 127 31.57 19.86 -0.51
C PHE A 127 32.56 19.18 0.46
N SER A 128 32.43 17.89 0.72
CA SER A 128 33.32 17.10 1.60
C SER A 128 34.82 17.27 1.28
N PRO A 129 35.24 17.31 0.01
CA PRO A 129 36.61 17.67 -0.38
C PRO A 129 37.15 18.96 0.22
N ILE A 130 36.31 19.98 0.21
CA ILE A 130 36.68 21.34 0.58
C ILE A 130 36.91 21.37 2.08
N PHE A 131 36.06 20.71 2.87
CA PHE A 131 36.23 20.62 4.32
C PHE A 131 37.45 19.79 4.74
N SER A 132 37.74 18.67 4.08
CA SER A 132 38.93 17.87 4.39
C SER A 132 40.22 18.62 4.08
N ASN A 133 40.27 19.36 2.97
CA ASN A 133 41.43 20.18 2.63
C ASN A 133 41.56 21.41 3.55
N LEU A 134 40.43 22.03 3.94
CA LEU A 134 40.45 23.14 4.91
C LEU A 134 40.96 22.66 6.27
N TYR A 135 40.51 21.49 6.72
CA TYR A 135 40.94 20.90 7.98
C TYR A 135 42.43 20.54 7.95
N SER A 136 42.90 19.92 6.86
CA SER A 136 44.33 19.64 6.69
C SER A 136 45.14 20.94 6.70
N PHE A 137 44.72 21.95 5.92
CA PHE A 137 45.38 23.26 5.89
C PHE A 137 45.44 23.92 7.29
N ILE A 138 44.36 23.85 8.07
CA ILE A 138 44.33 24.37 9.45
C ILE A 138 45.26 23.56 10.37
N SER A 139 45.37 22.24 10.18
CA SER A 139 46.12 21.34 11.07
C SER A 139 47.62 21.21 10.76
N THR A 140 48.01 21.28 9.49
CA THR A 140 49.38 21.04 9.02
C THR A 140 49.96 22.22 8.25
N GLY A 141 49.17 23.27 7.93
CA GLY A 141 49.62 24.42 7.15
C GLY A 141 49.81 24.15 5.65
N GLU A 142 49.70 22.88 5.24
CA GLU A 142 49.91 22.44 3.86
C GLU A 142 48.60 22.00 3.21
N PHE A 143 48.43 22.38 1.94
CA PHE A 143 47.32 21.90 1.12
C PHE A 143 47.67 20.50 0.61
N THR A 144 47.28 19.46 1.35
CA THR A 144 47.51 18.08 0.92
C THR A 144 46.54 17.72 -0.21
N SER A 145 47.06 17.49 -1.42
CA SER A 145 46.27 17.04 -2.59
C SER A 145 45.88 15.55 -2.52
N SER A 146 46.15 14.86 -1.41
CA SER A 146 45.82 13.46 -1.22
C SER A 146 44.35 13.26 -0.87
N PHE A 147 43.53 13.24 -1.91
CA PHE A 147 42.13 12.85 -1.82
C PHE A 147 41.98 11.35 -1.49
N SER A 148 41.64 11.04 -0.24
CA SER A 148 41.23 9.68 0.13
C SER A 148 39.72 9.53 -0.04
N ILE A 149 39.30 8.99 -1.19
CA ILE A 149 37.91 8.58 -1.47
C ILE A 149 37.41 7.54 -0.45
N TRP A 150 38.34 6.87 0.24
CA TRP A 150 38.10 5.91 1.31
C TRP A 150 38.20 6.52 2.71
N SER A 151 38.12 7.85 2.83
CA SER A 151 38.07 8.47 4.15
C SER A 151 36.90 7.87 4.96
N ILE A 152 37.12 7.71 6.26
CA ILE A 152 36.11 7.18 7.18
C ILE A 152 34.80 7.97 7.08
N LEU A 153 34.89 9.27 6.80
CA LEU A 153 33.75 10.15 6.53
C LEU A 153 32.99 9.75 5.27
N SER A 154 33.67 9.52 4.15
CA SER A 154 33.05 9.11 2.88
C SER A 154 32.36 7.73 2.97
N VAL A 155 32.99 6.76 3.67
CA VAL A 155 32.43 5.41 3.88
C VAL A 155 31.22 5.46 4.83
N SER A 156 31.32 6.18 5.95
CA SER A 156 30.20 6.36 6.89
C SER A 156 29.01 7.04 6.21
N PHE A 157 29.28 7.98 5.31
CA PHE A 157 28.27 8.68 4.54
C PHE A 157 27.53 7.77 3.55
N LEU A 158 28.26 6.90 2.85
CA LEU A 158 27.67 5.90 1.94
C LEU A 158 26.74 4.95 2.71
N ILE A 159 27.17 4.51 3.89
CA ILE A 159 26.41 3.59 4.74
C ILE A 159 25.13 4.26 5.27
N ILE A 160 25.20 5.50 5.77
CA ILE A 160 24.03 6.26 6.22
C ILE A 160 23.03 6.44 5.07
N ASN A 161 23.52 6.71 3.85
CA ASN A 161 22.66 6.87 2.68
C ASN A 161 21.99 5.56 2.25
N LEU A 162 22.74 4.46 2.23
CA LEU A 162 22.21 3.13 1.95
C LEU A 162 21.14 2.73 3.00
N LEU A 163 21.39 3.01 4.28
CA LEU A 163 20.45 2.75 5.37
C LEU A 163 19.18 3.60 5.24
N ASN A 164 19.32 4.90 4.96
CA ASN A 164 18.17 5.79 4.78
C ASN A 164 17.33 5.38 3.56
N ASN A 165 17.94 5.10 2.42
CA ASN A 165 17.22 4.63 1.24
C ASN A 165 16.57 3.25 1.48
N TYR A 166 17.27 2.35 2.16
CA TYR A 166 16.71 1.05 2.55
C TYR A 166 15.49 1.21 3.46
N TYR A 167 15.56 2.07 4.48
CA TYR A 167 14.46 2.30 5.41
C TYR A 167 13.24 2.94 4.72
N LEU A 168 13.48 3.92 3.84
CA LEU A 168 12.43 4.57 3.05
C LEU A 168 11.76 3.59 2.05
N LEU A 169 12.54 2.73 1.41
CA LEU A 169 12.02 1.71 0.49
C LEU A 169 11.26 0.60 1.23
N LYS A 170 11.71 0.24 2.44
CA LYS A 170 11.02 -0.71 3.33
C LYS A 170 9.68 -0.17 3.81
N MET A 171 9.61 1.11 4.19
CA MET A 171 8.35 1.78 4.55
C MET A 171 7.39 1.95 3.36
N GLY A 172 7.89 1.99 2.13
CA GLY A 172 7.07 2.01 0.91
C GLY A 172 6.36 0.68 0.58
N ASN A 173 6.66 -0.39 1.32
CA ASN A 173 6.23 -1.77 1.06
C ASN A 173 6.51 -2.22 -0.38
N GLU A 174 7.71 -1.90 -0.89
CA GLU A 174 8.11 -2.28 -2.24
C GLU A 174 8.81 -3.65 -2.24
N GLU A 175 8.32 -4.60 -3.03
CA GLU A 175 8.85 -5.98 -3.04
C GLU A 175 10.25 -6.12 -3.65
N ARG A 176 10.80 -5.08 -4.31
CA ARG A 176 12.08 -5.12 -5.04
C ARG A 176 13.10 -4.07 -4.57
N ILE A 177 13.23 -3.91 -3.25
CA ILE A 177 14.16 -2.96 -2.60
C ILE A 177 15.59 -3.11 -3.12
N LYS A 178 16.09 -4.35 -3.24
CA LYS A 178 17.47 -4.66 -3.67
C LYS A 178 17.78 -4.13 -5.07
N LEU A 179 16.87 -4.31 -6.03
CA LEU A 179 17.04 -3.86 -7.42
C LEU A 179 17.04 -2.33 -7.54
N ARG A 180 16.27 -1.63 -6.69
CA ARG A 180 16.19 -0.16 -6.71
C ARG A 180 17.35 0.54 -6.00
N LEU A 181 18.14 -0.17 -5.20
CA LEU A 181 19.39 0.33 -4.65
C LEU A 181 20.53 0.37 -5.69
N VAL A 182 20.47 -0.46 -6.73
CA VAL A 182 21.50 -0.53 -7.79
C VAL A 182 21.71 0.80 -8.52
N PRO A 183 20.66 1.52 -8.99
CA PRO A 183 20.83 2.86 -9.57
C PRO A 183 21.45 3.88 -8.61
N VAL A 184 21.16 3.78 -7.31
CA VAL A 184 21.72 4.70 -6.31
C VAL A 184 23.22 4.48 -6.18
N ILE A 185 23.67 3.21 -6.15
CA ILE A 185 25.09 2.85 -6.14
C ILE A 185 25.78 3.32 -7.41
N LEU A 186 25.18 3.10 -8.58
CA LEU A 186 25.72 3.56 -9.87
C LEU A 186 25.84 5.09 -9.95
N LEU A 187 24.83 5.82 -9.47
CA LEU A 187 24.87 7.28 -9.42
C LEU A 187 26.00 7.79 -8.51
N HIS A 188 26.19 7.16 -7.35
CA HIS A 188 27.29 7.51 -6.45
C HIS A 188 28.66 7.23 -7.07
N LEU A 189 28.82 6.08 -7.74
CA LEU A 189 30.02 5.77 -8.52
C LEU A 189 30.28 6.82 -9.61
N ALA A 190 29.25 7.24 -10.34
CA ALA A 190 29.36 8.26 -11.39
C ALA A 190 29.77 9.63 -10.82
N ILE A 191 29.20 10.05 -9.68
CA ILE A 191 29.60 11.28 -8.99
C ILE A 191 31.07 11.21 -8.56
N VAL A 192 31.49 10.07 -8.00
CA VAL A 192 32.89 9.85 -7.58
C VAL A 192 33.85 9.93 -8.77
N VAL A 193 33.51 9.30 -9.89
CA VAL A 193 34.33 9.35 -11.12
C VAL A 193 34.36 10.77 -11.70
N GLY A 194 33.21 11.47 -11.72
CA GLY A 194 33.10 12.84 -12.24
C GLY A 194 33.92 13.86 -11.44
N VAL A 195 33.84 13.80 -10.11
CA VAL A 195 34.65 14.67 -9.22
C VAL A 195 36.14 14.38 -9.40
N ARG A 196 36.54 13.10 -9.53
CA ARG A 196 37.94 12.72 -9.80
C ARG A 196 38.45 13.28 -11.13
N PHE A 197 37.64 13.23 -12.18
CA PHE A 197 38.01 13.74 -13.51
C PHE A 197 38.10 15.27 -13.56
N PHE A 198 37.20 15.97 -12.87
CA PHE A 198 37.21 17.44 -12.80
C PHE A 198 38.49 17.97 -12.11
N ILE A 199 38.91 17.34 -11.00
CA ILE A 199 40.07 17.79 -10.22
C ILE A 199 41.39 17.49 -10.94
N LEU A 200 41.53 16.32 -11.57
CA LEU A 200 42.71 15.97 -12.38
C LEU A 200 42.95 16.94 -13.55
N ASN A 201 41.89 17.59 -14.06
CA ASN A 201 41.99 18.59 -15.13
C ASN A 201 42.18 20.03 -14.61
N LEU A 202 41.94 20.32 -13.33
CA LEU A 202 42.04 21.68 -12.77
C LEU A 202 43.36 21.96 -12.05
N ILE A 203 44.08 20.92 -11.62
CA ILE A 203 45.39 21.03 -10.97
C ILE A 203 46.37 20.14 -11.76
N PRO A 204 47.17 20.69 -12.69
CA PRO A 204 48.24 19.92 -13.29
C PRO A 204 49.28 19.62 -12.20
N ILE A 205 49.67 18.34 -12.10
CA ILE A 205 50.77 17.88 -11.25
C ILE A 205 52.07 18.56 -11.69
#